data_AF-A0A7K0NUL4-F1
#
_entry.id   AF-A0A7K0NUL4-F1
#
_cell.length_a   1.000
_cell.length_b   1.000
_cell.length_c   1.000
_cell.angle_alpha   90.00
_cell.angle_beta   90.00
_cell.angle_gamma   90.00
#
_symmetry.space_group_name_H-M   'P 1'
#
loop_
_entity.id
_entity.type
_entity.pdbx_description
1 polymer ?
#
loop_
_entity_poly.entity_id
_entity_poly.type
_entity_poly.pdbx_seq_one_letter_code
_entity_poly.pdbx_strand_id
1 'polypeptide(L)'
;MTSLHMASLHILETLPTQNAAYDECVSSAESTHAEPVPNPAESSNSSAEHVLIRVWLPDRPGALGLVASRIGAMRGDIVGIDVLETGEGVAVDEFAVNIPDAEMIPILIREIEEVDGVSVEEVRSVGVFPDPRVDALNSAATICEATSIPDLWLRLATHTMSEFSADWSAVIDD
;
A
#
# COMPACT_ATOMS: atom_id res chain seq x y z
N MET A 1 -29.54 -25.13 16.82
CA MET A 1 -28.64 -24.75 17.93
C MET A 1 -27.27 -25.26 17.55
N THR A 2 -26.53 -24.46 16.79
CA THR A 2 -25.25 -24.88 16.21
C THR A 2 -24.19 -23.91 16.72
N SER A 3 -23.13 -24.49 17.29
CA SER A 3 -22.10 -23.84 18.08
C SER A 3 -21.21 -22.94 17.22
N LEU A 4 -21.16 -21.65 17.51
CA LEU A 4 -20.08 -20.78 17.01
C LEU A 4 -18.78 -21.10 17.76
N HIS A 5 -17.72 -21.42 17.04
CA HIS A 5 -16.35 -21.47 17.56
C HIS A 5 -15.62 -20.20 17.10
N MET A 6 -15.47 -19.24 18.01
CA MET A 6 -14.61 -18.07 17.84
C MET A 6 -13.18 -18.46 18.20
N ALA A 7 -12.27 -18.52 17.23
CA ALA A 7 -10.85 -18.62 17.49
C ALA A 7 -10.23 -17.21 17.42
N SER A 8 -9.87 -16.67 18.59
CA SER A 8 -9.11 -15.43 18.71
C SER A 8 -7.62 -15.78 18.73
N LEU A 9 -6.84 -15.28 17.78
CA LEU A 9 -5.39 -15.51 17.72
C LEU A 9 -4.65 -14.20 18.06
N HIS A 10 -4.13 -14.14 19.28
CA HIS A 10 -3.15 -13.13 19.71
C HIS A 10 -1.74 -13.61 19.31
N ILE A 11 -1.03 -12.83 18.50
CA ILE A 11 0.41 -13.05 18.22
C ILE A 11 1.20 -12.05 19.07
N LEU A 12 2.02 -12.59 19.97
CA LEU A 12 3.04 -11.88 20.76
C LEU A 12 4.37 -11.93 20.00
N GLU A 13 4.95 -10.76 19.77
CA GLU A 13 6.31 -10.56 19.25
C GLU A 13 7.37 -11.04 20.24
N THR A 14 8.48 -11.60 19.74
CA THR A 14 9.73 -11.72 20.50
C THR A 14 10.92 -11.75 19.53
N LEU A 15 11.65 -10.63 19.44
CA LEU A 15 12.95 -10.55 18.76
C LEU A 15 14.08 -10.74 19.78
N PRO A 16 15.10 -11.58 19.51
CA PRO A 16 16.30 -11.65 20.35
C PRO A 16 17.33 -10.60 19.93
N THR A 17 17.78 -9.82 20.92
CA THR A 17 19.02 -9.02 20.90
C THR A 17 20.26 -9.92 20.90
N GLN A 18 21.23 -9.66 20.03
CA GLN A 18 22.64 -9.85 20.39
C GLN A 18 23.59 -8.96 19.57
N ASN A 19 24.34 -8.15 20.31
CA ASN A 19 25.42 -7.30 19.86
C ASN A 19 26.66 -7.74 20.64
N ALA A 20 27.74 -8.16 19.97
CA ALA A 20 29.12 -8.23 20.47
C ALA A 20 29.96 -9.14 19.55
N ALA A 21 30.76 -8.55 18.65
CA ALA A 21 32.06 -9.09 18.21
C ALA A 21 32.59 -8.36 16.97
N TYR A 22 32.89 -7.06 17.04
CA TYR A 22 33.81 -6.40 16.08
C TYR A 22 34.44 -5.18 16.75
N ASP A 23 35.17 -5.42 17.84
CA ASP A 23 36.03 -4.43 18.49
C ASP A 23 37.45 -5.01 18.56
N GLU A 24 38.17 -4.95 17.44
CA GLU A 24 39.65 -4.98 17.41
C GLU A 24 40.16 -4.72 15.99
N CYS A 25 41.27 -3.97 15.89
CA CYS A 25 41.97 -3.49 14.68
C CYS A 25 41.26 -2.28 14.02
N VAL A 26 41.72 -1.03 14.14
CA VAL A 26 43.08 -0.55 13.90
C VAL A 26 43.26 0.80 14.62
N SER A 27 44.10 0.82 15.66
CA SER A 27 44.79 2.03 16.08
C SER A 27 46.03 2.21 15.20
N SER A 28 46.25 3.44 14.72
CA SER A 28 47.48 4.00 14.11
C SER A 28 47.38 4.30 12.60
N ALA A 29 46.88 5.49 12.25
CA ALA A 29 47.58 6.46 11.39
C ALA A 29 46.70 7.70 11.10
N GLU A 30 47.37 8.86 11.04
CA GLU A 30 46.95 10.12 10.40
C GLU A 30 45.93 11.05 11.07
N SER A 31 46.50 11.94 11.89
CA SER A 31 46.04 13.33 12.06
C SER A 31 46.20 14.10 10.74
N THR A 32 45.10 14.37 10.05
CA THR A 32 44.98 15.49 9.11
C THR A 32 43.61 16.14 9.30
N HIS A 33 43.62 17.46 9.31
CA HIS A 33 42.46 18.34 9.52
C HIS A 33 41.42 18.11 8.41
N ALA A 34 40.46 17.22 8.64
CA ALA A 34 39.29 17.03 7.79
C ALA A 34 38.09 17.72 8.45
N GLU A 35 37.37 18.54 7.69
CA GLU A 35 36.02 18.96 8.09
C GLU A 35 35.17 17.71 8.41
N PRO A 36 34.23 17.79 9.37
CA PRO A 36 33.36 16.66 9.66
C PRO A 36 32.60 16.31 8.38
N VAL A 37 32.94 15.15 7.81
CA VAL A 37 32.14 14.54 6.75
C VAL A 37 30.72 14.41 7.32
N PRO A 38 29.69 14.96 6.65
CA PRO A 38 28.32 14.79 7.10
C PRO A 38 28.05 13.30 7.26
N ASN A 39 27.55 12.92 8.42
CA ASN A 39 27.25 11.53 8.74
C ASN A 39 26.28 10.97 7.67
N PRO A 40 26.64 9.92 6.92
CA PRO A 40 25.74 9.29 5.95
C PRO A 40 24.47 8.73 6.61
N ALA A 41 24.44 8.58 7.93
CA ALA A 41 23.27 8.14 8.69
C ALA A 41 22.28 9.26 9.02
N GLU A 42 22.50 10.51 8.57
CA GLU A 42 21.45 11.53 8.46
C GLU A 42 20.88 11.57 7.04
N SER A 43 20.74 10.41 6.38
CA SER A 43 19.64 10.25 5.43
C SER A 43 18.37 10.16 6.28
N SER A 44 17.60 11.24 6.34
CA SER A 44 16.17 11.11 6.65
C SER A 44 15.66 9.92 5.85
N ASN A 45 15.20 8.87 6.51
CA ASN A 45 14.50 7.77 5.85
C ASN A 45 13.20 8.37 5.28
N SER A 46 13.30 9.04 4.13
CA SER A 46 12.16 9.31 3.26
C SER A 46 11.93 8.00 2.51
N SER A 47 11.45 6.98 3.23
CA SER A 47 10.91 5.80 2.56
C SER A 47 9.76 6.32 1.72
N ALA A 48 9.91 6.23 0.40
CA ALA A 48 8.84 6.58 -0.51
C ALA A 48 7.57 5.83 -0.08
N GLU A 49 6.47 6.56 0.04
CA GLU A 49 5.20 6.02 0.46
C GLU A 49 4.42 5.60 -0.79
N HIS A 50 3.88 4.38 -0.78
CA HIS A 50 3.01 3.89 -1.84
C HIS A 50 1.56 4.19 -1.46
N VAL A 51 0.88 4.96 -2.30
CA VAL A 51 -0.48 5.43 -2.03
C VAL A 51 -1.40 5.10 -3.20
N LEU A 52 -2.57 4.56 -2.88
CA LEU A 52 -3.69 4.43 -3.81
C LEU A 52 -4.65 5.59 -3.56
N ILE A 53 -4.97 6.35 -4.62
CA ILE A 53 -5.85 7.51 -4.55
C ILE A 53 -7.03 7.26 -5.47
N ARG A 54 -8.22 7.04 -4.89
CA ARG A 54 -9.45 6.89 -5.64
C ARG A 54 -10.12 8.24 -5.82
N VAL A 55 -10.48 8.57 -7.05
CA VAL A 55 -11.07 9.87 -7.41
C VAL A 55 -12.29 9.70 -8.29
N TRP A 56 -13.29 10.53 -8.05
CA TRP A 56 -14.37 10.79 -8.98
C TRP A 56 -13.92 11.90 -9.94
N LEU A 57 -14.12 11.72 -11.23
CA LEU A 57 -13.79 12.72 -12.25
C LEU A 57 -14.84 12.76 -13.38
N PRO A 58 -14.98 13.88 -14.10
CA PRO A 58 -15.88 13.95 -15.24
C PRO A 58 -15.40 13.02 -16.36
N ASP A 59 -16.31 12.23 -16.93
CA ASP A 59 -16.02 11.31 -18.06
C ASP A 59 -15.90 12.10 -19.38
N ARG A 60 -14.82 12.85 -19.51
CA ARG A 60 -14.48 13.64 -20.70
C ARG A 60 -12.97 13.60 -20.98
N PRO A 61 -12.55 13.66 -22.26
CA PRO A 61 -11.14 13.68 -22.61
C PRO A 61 -10.37 14.76 -21.86
N GLY A 62 -9.26 14.37 -21.24
CA GLY A 62 -8.34 15.27 -20.52
C GLY A 62 -8.58 15.40 -19.02
N ALA A 63 -9.71 14.93 -18.47
CA ALA A 63 -9.99 15.01 -17.03
C ALA A 63 -8.94 14.27 -16.19
N LEU A 64 -8.66 13.00 -16.51
CA LEU A 64 -7.59 12.20 -15.90
C LEU A 64 -6.22 12.89 -15.99
N GLY A 65 -5.92 13.50 -17.14
CA GLY A 65 -4.67 14.23 -17.37
C GLY A 65 -4.49 15.46 -16.46
N LEU A 66 -5.57 16.14 -16.09
CA LEU A 66 -5.53 17.27 -15.15
C LEU A 66 -5.16 16.80 -13.74
N VAL A 67 -5.76 15.69 -13.29
CA VAL A 67 -5.42 15.06 -12.00
C VAL A 67 -3.97 14.58 -12.01
N ALA A 68 -3.55 13.86 -13.05
CA ALA A 68 -2.17 13.41 -13.20
C ALA A 68 -1.16 14.56 -13.18
N SER A 69 -1.52 15.72 -13.76
CA SER A 69 -0.68 16.91 -13.74
C SER A 69 -0.51 17.49 -12.33
N ARG A 70 -1.56 17.46 -11.49
CA ARG A 70 -1.47 17.89 -10.08
C ARG A 70 -0.60 16.94 -9.27
N ILE A 71 -0.77 15.63 -9.45
CA ILE A 71 0.06 14.62 -8.81
C ILE A 71 1.54 14.84 -9.16
N GLY A 72 1.86 15.01 -10.44
CA GLY A 72 3.24 15.25 -10.89
C GLY A 72 3.83 16.57 -10.36
N ALA A 73 3.03 17.63 -10.26
CA ALA A 73 3.48 18.91 -9.68
C ALA A 73 3.87 18.79 -8.20
N MET A 74 3.25 17.85 -7.48
CA MET A 74 3.56 17.50 -6.10
C MET A 74 4.67 16.45 -5.98
N ARG A 75 5.43 16.18 -7.04
CA ARG A 75 6.49 15.15 -7.09
C ARG A 75 5.96 13.73 -6.85
N GLY A 76 4.66 13.51 -7.03
CA GLY A 76 4.09 12.17 -7.07
C GLY A 76 4.48 11.48 -8.36
N ASP A 77 4.96 10.24 -8.26
CA ASP A 77 5.30 9.38 -9.38
C ASP A 77 4.19 8.35 -9.59
N ILE A 78 3.45 8.48 -10.68
CA ILE A 78 2.31 7.61 -11.00
C ILE A 78 2.85 6.31 -11.60
N VAL A 79 2.65 5.21 -10.88
CA VAL A 79 3.09 3.86 -11.27
C VAL A 79 2.02 3.14 -12.07
N GLY A 80 0.75 3.42 -11.79
CA GLY A 80 -0.38 2.75 -12.41
C GLY A 80 -1.66 3.56 -12.27
N ILE A 81 -2.63 3.26 -13.14
CA ILE A 81 -3.97 3.83 -13.10
C ILE A 81 -4.93 2.71 -13.46
N ASP A 82 -5.95 2.52 -12.62
CA ASP A 82 -7.05 1.60 -12.86
C ASP A 82 -8.38 2.37 -12.94
N VAL A 83 -9.18 2.07 -13.95
CA VAL A 83 -10.54 2.59 -14.08
C VAL A 83 -11.48 1.60 -13.40
N LEU A 84 -12.09 2.02 -12.30
CA LEU A 84 -12.93 1.14 -11.47
C LEU A 84 -14.38 1.14 -11.95
N GLU A 85 -14.92 2.33 -12.25
CA GLU A 85 -16.30 2.49 -12.68
C GLU A 85 -16.41 3.63 -13.70
N THR A 86 -17.33 3.48 -14.66
CA THR A 86 -17.70 4.54 -15.60
C THR A 86 -19.21 4.54 -15.79
N GLY A 87 -19.86 5.68 -15.58
CA GLY A 87 -21.31 5.79 -15.69
C GLY A 87 -21.81 7.22 -15.49
N GLU A 88 -22.96 7.53 -16.08
CA GLU A 88 -23.66 8.82 -15.84
C GLU A 88 -22.82 10.10 -16.07
N GLY A 89 -21.78 10.03 -16.91
CA GLY A 89 -20.88 11.16 -17.20
C GLY A 89 -19.77 11.36 -16.16
N VAL A 90 -19.56 10.39 -15.28
CA VAL A 90 -18.53 10.35 -14.24
C VAL A 90 -17.75 9.04 -14.33
N ALA A 91 -16.47 9.09 -14.02
CA ALA A 91 -15.61 7.93 -13.86
C ALA A 91 -15.01 7.92 -12.45
N VAL A 92 -14.78 6.72 -11.93
CA VAL A 92 -14.03 6.47 -10.70
C VAL A 92 -12.70 5.83 -11.09
N ASP A 93 -11.62 6.55 -10.93
CA ASP A 93 -10.27 6.10 -11.24
C ASP A 93 -9.46 5.96 -9.95
N GLU A 94 -8.57 4.97 -9.90
CA GLU A 94 -7.61 4.77 -8.81
C GLU A 94 -6.18 4.96 -9.32
N PHE A 95 -5.46 5.89 -8.71
CA PHE A 95 -4.07 6.19 -9.02
C PHE A 95 -3.14 5.50 -8.03
N ALA A 96 -2.22 4.69 -8.54
CA ALA A 96 -1.09 4.16 -7.77
C ALA A 96 0.08 5.15 -7.86
N VAL A 97 0.42 5.78 -6.73
CA VAL A 97 1.38 6.89 -6.69
C VAL A 97 2.46 6.63 -5.64
N ASN A 98 3.72 6.76 -6.04
CA ASN A 98 4.83 6.89 -5.09
C ASN A 98 4.97 8.35 -4.69
N ILE A 99 5.03 8.62 -3.39
CA ILE A 99 5.22 9.97 -2.86
C ILE A 99 6.50 10.00 -2.03
N PRO A 100 7.33 11.05 -2.11
CA PRO A 100 8.58 11.12 -1.36
C PRO A 100 8.41 11.13 0.16
N ASP A 101 7.28 11.63 0.66
CA ASP A 101 7.00 11.84 2.08
C ASP A 101 5.49 11.75 2.35
N ALA A 102 5.10 10.96 3.35
CA ALA A 102 3.71 10.80 3.77
C ALA A 102 3.08 12.12 4.26
N GLU A 103 3.88 13.08 4.77
CA GLU A 103 3.40 14.40 5.17
C GLU A 103 2.84 15.22 3.99
N MET A 104 3.18 14.84 2.74
CA MET A 104 2.66 15.51 1.54
C MET A 104 1.25 15.05 1.15
N ILE A 105 0.76 13.91 1.67
CA ILE A 105 -0.54 13.34 1.29
C ILE A 105 -1.70 14.34 1.49
N PRO A 106 -1.83 15.05 2.62
CA PRO A 106 -2.92 16.03 2.79
C PRO A 106 -2.87 17.18 1.79
N ILE A 107 -1.66 17.61 1.41
CA ILE A 107 -1.47 18.68 0.42
C ILE A 107 -1.81 18.17 -0.98
N LEU A 108 -1.40 16.94 -1.31
CA LEU A 108 -1.72 16.29 -2.57
C LEU A 108 -3.24 16.15 -2.77
N ILE A 109 -3.97 15.67 -1.75
CA ILE A 109 -5.43 15.57 -1.78
C ILE A 109 -6.04 16.92 -2.12
N ARG A 110 -5.64 17.97 -1.41
CA ARG A 110 -6.14 19.33 -1.64
C ARG A 110 -5.87 19.79 -3.07
N GLU A 111 -4.66 19.60 -3.61
CA GLU A 111 -4.32 20.02 -4.97
C GLU A 111 -5.10 19.26 -6.05
N ILE A 112 -5.44 17.98 -5.80
CA ILE A 112 -6.30 17.19 -6.68
C ILE A 112 -7.73 17.72 -6.66
N GLU A 113 -8.27 18.06 -5.49
CA GLU A 113 -9.63 18.60 -5.32
C GLU A 113 -9.82 19.99 -5.95
N GLU A 114 -8.76 20.73 -6.23
CA GLU A 114 -8.82 22.00 -6.99
C GLU A 114 -9.06 21.80 -8.50
N VAL A 115 -9.07 20.56 -8.99
CA VAL A 115 -9.43 20.26 -10.38
C VAL A 115 -10.96 20.28 -10.53
N ASP A 116 -11.46 21.09 -11.48
CA ASP A 116 -12.89 21.26 -11.73
C ASP A 116 -13.62 19.92 -11.99
N GLY A 117 -14.59 19.61 -11.12
CA GLY A 117 -15.41 18.40 -11.19
C GLY A 117 -14.75 17.14 -10.64
N VAL A 118 -13.59 17.25 -9.99
CA VAL A 118 -12.89 16.12 -9.36
C VAL A 118 -13.16 16.10 -7.85
N SER A 119 -13.28 14.91 -7.27
CA SER A 119 -13.36 14.70 -5.82
C SER A 119 -12.58 13.47 -5.42
N VAL A 120 -11.80 13.55 -4.35
CA VAL A 120 -11.09 12.40 -3.80
C VAL A 120 -12.05 11.58 -2.94
N GLU A 121 -12.27 10.32 -3.33
CA GLU A 121 -13.10 9.39 -2.57
C GLU A 121 -12.32 8.83 -1.38
N GLU A 122 -11.10 8.39 -1.65
CA GLU A 122 -10.32 7.61 -0.70
C GLU A 122 -8.82 7.73 -0.99
N VAL A 123 -8.04 7.72 0.09
CA VAL A 123 -6.58 7.61 0.01
C VAL A 123 -6.12 6.53 0.96
N ARG A 124 -5.42 5.52 0.44
CA ARG A 124 -4.88 4.41 1.22
C ARG A 124 -3.37 4.32 1.03
N SER A 125 -2.63 4.30 2.13
CA SER A 125 -1.25 3.85 2.16
C SER A 125 -1.19 2.33 2.03
N VAL A 126 -0.33 1.83 1.16
CA VAL A 126 -0.11 0.38 0.95
C VAL A 126 1.36 0.05 1.08
N GLY A 127 1.70 -1.17 1.50
CA GLY A 127 3.10 -1.60 1.54
C GLY A 127 3.67 -1.92 0.15
N VAL A 128 2.80 -2.39 -0.75
CA VAL A 128 3.09 -2.72 -2.15
C VAL A 128 1.80 -2.44 -2.94
N PHE A 129 1.92 -1.99 -4.19
CA PHE A 129 0.74 -1.85 -5.05
C PHE A 129 0.13 -3.22 -5.37
N PRO A 130 -1.20 -3.36 -5.28
CA PRO A 130 -1.87 -4.59 -5.69
C PRO A 130 -1.65 -4.84 -7.19
N ASP A 131 -1.55 -6.12 -7.57
CA ASP A 131 -1.56 -6.55 -8.97
C ASP A 131 -2.74 -7.51 -9.13
N PRO A 132 -3.89 -7.02 -9.63
CA PRO A 132 -5.10 -7.83 -9.72
C PRO A 132 -4.92 -9.14 -10.48
N ARG A 133 -3.97 -9.21 -11.41
CA ARG A 133 -3.71 -10.42 -12.22
C ARG A 133 -2.96 -11.46 -11.40
N VAL A 134 -1.92 -11.02 -10.69
CA VAL A 134 -1.10 -11.90 -9.84
C VAL A 134 -1.90 -12.32 -8.61
N ASP A 135 -2.65 -11.40 -8.01
CA ASP A 135 -3.48 -11.65 -6.84
C ASP A 135 -4.56 -12.71 -7.15
N ALA A 136 -5.27 -12.57 -8.27
CA ALA A 136 -6.26 -13.56 -8.70
C ALA A 136 -5.64 -14.94 -8.96
N LEU A 137 -4.42 -15.00 -9.52
CA LEU A 137 -3.72 -16.27 -9.75
C LEU A 137 -3.33 -16.94 -8.43
N ASN A 138 -2.81 -16.18 -7.47
CA ASN A 138 -2.44 -16.68 -6.14
C ASN A 138 -3.66 -17.16 -5.36
N SER A 139 -4.77 -16.42 -5.42
CA SER A 139 -6.06 -16.84 -4.84
C SER A 139 -6.53 -18.16 -5.47
N ALA A 140 -6.52 -18.26 -6.80
CA ALA A 140 -6.92 -19.49 -7.50
C ALA A 140 -6.03 -20.70 -7.15
N ALA A 141 -4.71 -20.51 -7.11
CA ALA A 141 -3.76 -21.56 -6.74
C ALA A 141 -4.02 -22.06 -5.31
N THR A 142 -4.18 -21.15 -4.36
CA THR A 142 -4.43 -21.50 -2.95
C THR A 142 -5.74 -22.25 -2.78
N ILE A 143 -6.79 -21.85 -3.50
CA ILE A 143 -8.09 -22.54 -3.51
C ILE A 143 -7.95 -23.95 -4.09
N CYS A 144 -7.18 -24.13 -5.17
CA CYS A 144 -6.99 -25.44 -5.81
C CYS A 144 -6.18 -26.42 -4.97
N GLU A 145 -5.35 -25.93 -4.06
CA GLU A 145 -4.56 -26.73 -3.13
C GLU A 145 -5.37 -27.25 -1.92
N ALA A 146 -6.62 -26.83 -1.75
CA ALA A 146 -7.45 -27.28 -0.65
C ALA A 146 -7.64 -28.81 -0.68
N THR A 147 -7.39 -29.46 0.45
CA THR A 147 -7.44 -30.93 0.56
C THR A 147 -8.77 -31.46 1.07
N SER A 148 -9.65 -30.58 1.53
CA SER A 148 -10.99 -30.90 2.05
C SER A 148 -11.93 -29.70 1.95
N ILE A 149 -13.24 -29.93 2.07
CA ILE A 149 -14.24 -28.85 2.09
C ILE A 149 -14.01 -27.85 3.25
N PRO A 150 -13.74 -28.29 4.50
CA PRO A 150 -13.43 -27.35 5.58
C PRO A 150 -12.17 -26.50 5.33
N ASP A 151 -11.14 -27.08 4.71
CA ASP A 151 -9.91 -26.37 4.32
C ASP A 151 -10.19 -25.34 3.21
N LEU A 152 -11.01 -25.71 2.22
CA LEU A 152 -11.47 -24.80 1.17
C LEU A 152 -12.21 -23.59 1.77
N TRP A 153 -13.14 -23.80 2.69
CA TRP A 153 -13.87 -22.72 3.34
C TRP A 153 -12.97 -21.76 4.10
N LEU A 154 -12.01 -22.30 4.86
CA LEU A 154 -11.04 -21.48 5.58
C LEU A 154 -10.19 -20.64 4.63
N ARG A 155 -9.71 -21.25 3.54
CA ARG A 155 -8.93 -20.55 2.51
C ARG A 155 -9.75 -19.44 1.85
N LEU A 156 -10.99 -19.72 1.43
CA LEU A 156 -11.89 -18.73 0.84
C LEU A 156 -12.15 -17.54 1.78
N ALA A 157 -12.49 -17.81 3.05
CA ALA A 157 -12.72 -16.78 4.04
C ALA A 157 -11.47 -15.91 4.24
N THR A 158 -10.31 -16.53 4.37
CA THR A 158 -9.03 -15.82 4.60
C THR A 158 -8.66 -14.95 3.40
N HIS A 159 -8.76 -15.49 2.18
CA HIS A 159 -8.44 -14.73 0.97
C HIS A 159 -9.39 -13.56 0.73
N THR A 160 -10.67 -13.73 1.06
CA THR A 160 -11.66 -12.64 0.90
C THR A 160 -11.30 -11.43 1.77
N MET A 161 -10.71 -11.64 2.96
CA MET A 161 -10.28 -10.49 3.79
C MET A 161 -9.14 -9.71 3.12
N SER A 162 -8.13 -10.39 2.58
CA SER A 162 -6.99 -9.70 1.96
C SER A 162 -7.37 -9.05 0.63
N GLU A 163 -8.14 -9.75 -0.21
CA GLU A 163 -8.44 -9.31 -1.58
C GLU A 163 -9.41 -8.13 -1.60
N PHE A 164 -10.36 -8.08 -0.66
CA PHE A 164 -11.32 -6.98 -0.55
C PHE A 164 -10.96 -5.96 0.53
N SER A 165 -9.80 -6.10 1.18
CA SER A 165 -9.43 -5.29 2.36
C SER A 165 -10.54 -5.26 3.43
N ALA A 166 -11.23 -6.39 3.63
CA ALA A 166 -12.37 -6.47 4.55
C ALA A 166 -11.90 -6.68 5.99
N ASP A 167 -12.56 -6.02 6.95
CA ASP A 167 -12.28 -6.19 8.38
C ASP A 167 -12.67 -7.57 8.91
N TRP A 168 -13.61 -8.24 8.23
CA TRP A 168 -14.11 -9.56 8.61
C TRP A 168 -14.60 -10.35 7.41
N SER A 169 -14.58 -11.67 7.53
CA SER A 169 -15.19 -12.60 6.57
C SER A 169 -15.81 -13.79 7.30
N ALA A 170 -16.83 -14.39 6.70
CA ALA A 170 -17.49 -15.58 7.22
C ALA A 170 -18.01 -16.46 6.09
N VAL A 171 -18.03 -17.78 6.31
CA VAL A 171 -18.70 -18.75 5.43
C VAL A 171 -20.02 -19.14 6.07
N ILE A 172 -21.10 -19.05 5.30
CA ILE A 172 -22.43 -19.49 5.69
C ILE A 172 -22.74 -20.73 4.85
N ASP A 173 -23.04 -21.84 5.52
CA ASP A 173 -23.45 -23.11 4.92
C ASP A 173 -24.86 -23.43 5.41
N ASP A 174 -25.77 -23.78 4.48
CA ASP A 174 -27.20 -24.02 4.72
C ASP A 174 -27.51 -25.51 5.04
#